data_AF-A0AAF0EJ39-F1
#
_entry.id   AF-A0AAF0EJ39-F1
#
_cell.length_a   1.000
_cell.length_b   1.000
_cell.length_c   1.000
_cell.angle_alpha   90.00
_cell.angle_beta   90.00
_cell.angle_gamma   90.00
#
_symmetry.space_group_name_H-M   'P 1'
#
loop_
_entity.id
_entity.type
_entity.pdbx_description
1 polymer ?
#
loop_
_entity_poly.entity_id
_entity_poly.type
_entity_poly.pdbx_seq_one_letter_code
_entity_poly.pdbx_strand_id
1 'polypeptide(L)'
;MAEQYYVAELGRQDPVSAAKQVLKFDHILDPDEGLWYKNDIVQGTGNNKQVPWSRGAWFNLNPIATGTFETGYSSIPQEFNYFFLNRTTVIDKKNGSEAILPFYTMKSYNASDIERVVIMLPGQWRNSWVHANILGNAYNIARKYEELNVKKDSVLIMSPMFFNQLDRNRGVVKDNEISFKDAGWSAGGTVRQPSEFKHLSSFDVLDFMIDMVMDKSQFPNVKTVVVAGHSMGAQMAFRYAAVRKPTSYDDQITYWVADPGAYTYSSDSRPFPTKDCDSYNDWPFSIRNVSSLPKYASGHAGTNGSNLIKLFRGRKIHFAIAENDNGKGVQNCAAETQGPNRIARGSEWIIAQGNSSGGWPSQHTVDYMPGISHQDYPAMAYYFSLKHIFSST
;
A
#
# COMPACT_ATOMS: atom_id res chain seq x y z
N MET A 1 -9.65 24.22 -5.18
CA MET A 1 -9.63 24.14 -3.70
C MET A 1 -11.03 24.03 -3.08
N ALA A 2 -11.97 24.96 -3.27
CA ALA A 2 -13.31 24.85 -2.65
C ALA A 2 -14.06 23.56 -3.06
N GLU A 3 -14.03 23.23 -4.35
CA GLU A 3 -14.61 21.99 -4.86
C GLU A 3 -13.96 20.73 -4.26
N GLN A 4 -12.64 20.76 -4.08
CA GLN A 4 -11.90 19.64 -3.48
C GLN A 4 -12.27 19.45 -2.00
N TYR A 5 -12.34 20.54 -1.23
CA TYR A 5 -12.79 20.46 0.16
C TYR A 5 -14.22 19.88 0.28
N TYR A 6 -15.12 20.26 -0.64
CA TYR A 6 -16.46 19.67 -0.70
C TYR A 6 -16.42 18.16 -0.97
N VAL A 7 -15.61 17.70 -1.94
CA VAL A 7 -15.42 16.28 -2.22
C VAL A 7 -14.82 15.54 -1.02
N ALA A 8 -13.81 16.12 -0.36
CA ALA A 8 -13.20 15.55 0.82
C ALA A 8 -14.22 15.35 1.96
N GLU A 9 -15.06 16.35 2.22
CA GLU A 9 -16.14 16.24 3.21
C GLU A 9 -17.20 15.21 2.83
N LEU A 10 -17.61 15.20 1.56
CA LEU A 10 -18.57 14.23 1.06
C LEU A 10 -18.02 12.80 1.10
N GLY A 11 -16.73 12.59 0.81
CA GLY A 11 -16.08 11.27 0.78
C GLY A 11 -16.17 10.52 2.10
N ARG A 12 -16.11 11.26 3.23
CA ARG A 12 -16.26 10.69 4.57
C ARG A 12 -17.69 10.27 4.92
N GLN A 13 -18.69 10.80 4.21
CA GLN A 13 -20.11 10.58 4.50
C GLN A 13 -20.76 9.64 3.47
N ASP A 14 -20.49 9.89 2.20
CA ASP A 14 -20.99 9.15 1.05
C ASP A 14 -19.86 9.03 0.00
N PRO A 15 -18.99 8.00 0.13
CA PRO A 15 -17.90 7.74 -0.80
C PRO A 15 -18.33 7.66 -2.26
N VAL A 16 -19.52 7.10 -2.54
CA VAL A 16 -20.00 6.88 -3.90
C VAL A 16 -20.43 8.19 -4.55
N SER A 17 -21.12 9.06 -3.80
CA SER A 17 -21.48 10.40 -4.27
C SER A 17 -20.25 11.30 -4.42
N ALA A 18 -19.27 11.20 -3.53
CA ALA A 18 -18.00 11.93 -3.65
C ALA A 18 -17.25 11.53 -4.93
N ALA A 19 -17.12 10.23 -5.18
CA ALA A 19 -16.49 9.74 -6.40
C ALA A 19 -17.21 10.24 -7.67
N LYS A 20 -18.55 10.26 -7.67
CA LYS A 20 -19.32 10.85 -8.79
C LYS A 20 -19.08 12.35 -8.96
N GLN A 21 -18.80 13.08 -7.88
CA GLN A 21 -18.47 14.50 -7.96
C GLN A 21 -17.06 14.71 -8.51
N VAL A 22 -16.11 13.87 -8.11
CA VAL A 22 -14.74 13.89 -8.65
C VAL A 22 -14.74 13.74 -10.17
N LEU A 23 -15.54 12.82 -10.71
CA LEU A 23 -15.62 12.62 -12.18
C LEU A 23 -16.24 13.81 -12.95
N LYS A 24 -16.71 14.86 -12.25
CA LYS A 24 -17.15 16.12 -12.85
C LYS A 24 -16.07 17.21 -12.83
N PHE A 25 -14.93 16.95 -12.20
CA PHE A 25 -13.80 17.90 -12.24
C PHE A 25 -13.39 18.12 -13.68
N ASP A 26 -13.07 19.37 -13.99
CA ASP A 26 -12.74 19.76 -15.35
C ASP A 26 -11.55 18.95 -15.88
N HIS A 27 -11.68 18.46 -17.10
CA HIS A 27 -10.68 17.62 -17.78
C HIS A 27 -10.28 16.29 -17.10
N ILE A 28 -10.95 15.84 -16.02
CA ILE A 28 -10.52 14.63 -15.29
C ILE A 28 -10.58 13.35 -16.13
N LEU A 29 -11.47 13.28 -17.12
CA LEU A 29 -11.64 12.12 -18.01
C LEU A 29 -10.95 12.30 -19.37
N ASP A 30 -10.28 13.42 -19.60
CA ASP A 30 -9.55 13.67 -20.85
C ASP A 30 -8.20 12.92 -20.83
N PRO A 31 -7.98 11.93 -21.73
CA PRO A 31 -6.73 11.16 -21.77
C PRO A 31 -5.53 11.93 -22.34
N ASP A 32 -5.80 13.03 -23.03
CA ASP A 32 -4.82 13.89 -23.71
C ASP A 32 -4.50 15.16 -22.90
N GLU A 33 -5.32 15.48 -21.90
CA GLU A 33 -5.03 16.54 -20.95
C GLU A 33 -3.71 16.24 -20.22
N GLY A 34 -2.89 17.28 -20.08
CA GLY A 34 -1.68 17.21 -19.26
C GLY A 34 -2.02 17.06 -17.77
N LEU A 35 -1.03 17.30 -16.91
CA LEU A 35 -1.34 17.50 -15.49
C LEU A 35 -2.17 18.79 -15.37
N TRP A 36 -3.50 18.65 -15.35
CA TRP A 36 -4.46 19.76 -15.28
C TRP A 36 -4.31 20.56 -13.98
N TYR A 37 -4.11 19.87 -12.87
CA TYR A 37 -3.71 20.48 -11.61
C TYR A 37 -2.18 20.57 -11.48
N LYS A 38 -1.66 21.80 -11.34
CA LYS A 38 -0.20 22.10 -11.26
C LYS A 38 0.24 22.74 -9.94
N ASN A 39 -0.70 23.10 -9.05
CA ASN A 39 -0.44 23.94 -7.87
C ASN A 39 -0.65 23.20 -6.55
N ASP A 40 0.23 22.25 -6.24
CA ASP A 40 0.15 21.48 -5.00
C ASP A 40 0.49 22.31 -3.76
N ILE A 41 -0.11 21.97 -2.61
CA ILE A 41 0.23 22.60 -1.32
C ILE A 41 1.70 22.32 -0.97
N VAL A 42 2.19 21.13 -1.37
CA VAL A 42 3.59 20.73 -1.23
C VAL A 42 4.19 20.56 -2.62
N GLN A 43 5.28 21.26 -2.92
CA GLN A 43 5.96 21.12 -4.22
C GLN A 43 6.82 19.86 -4.32
N GLY A 44 6.98 19.36 -5.56
CA GLY A 44 7.87 18.25 -5.90
C GLY A 44 7.33 16.90 -5.44
N THR A 45 8.21 16.00 -5.01
CA THR A 45 7.79 14.67 -4.50
C THR A 45 7.19 14.71 -3.10
N GLY A 46 7.31 15.86 -2.40
CA GLY A 46 6.88 16.00 -1.01
C GLY A 46 7.75 15.28 0.03
N ASN A 47 8.73 14.47 -0.38
CA ASN A 47 9.48 13.61 0.54
C ASN A 47 10.69 14.28 1.22
N ASN A 48 11.10 15.47 0.76
CA ASN A 48 12.37 16.10 1.16
C ASN A 48 12.23 17.25 2.17
N LYS A 49 11.01 17.62 2.55
CA LYS A 49 10.74 18.71 3.49
C LYS A 49 9.48 18.44 4.31
N GLN A 50 9.39 19.12 5.45
CA GLN A 50 8.23 19.05 6.32
C GLN A 50 6.98 19.64 5.64
N VAL A 51 5.82 19.04 5.90
CA VAL A 51 4.52 19.54 5.44
C VAL A 51 4.07 20.76 6.25
N PRO A 52 3.32 21.70 5.65
CA PRO A 52 2.84 22.90 6.35
C PRO A 52 1.96 22.62 7.59
N TRP A 53 1.23 21.49 7.59
CA TRP A 53 0.31 21.10 8.67
C TRP A 53 0.94 20.18 9.75
N SER A 54 2.27 20.18 9.85
CA SER A 54 3.02 19.29 10.75
C SER A 54 2.91 19.61 12.24
N ARG A 55 2.31 20.75 12.61
CA ARG A 55 2.18 21.22 14.01
C ARG A 55 3.53 21.24 14.76
N GLY A 56 4.59 21.66 14.08
CA GLY A 56 5.95 21.74 14.65
C GLY A 56 6.58 20.38 14.95
N ALA A 57 6.07 19.29 14.37
CA ALA A 57 6.69 17.98 14.48
C ALA A 57 8.08 17.95 13.82
N TRP A 58 9.00 17.25 14.46
CA TRP A 58 10.36 17.05 13.94
C TRP A 58 10.33 16.26 12.62
N PHE A 59 11.17 16.69 11.67
CA PHE A 59 11.33 16.07 10.35
C PHE A 59 12.75 15.52 10.18
N ASN A 60 12.86 14.23 9.89
CA ASN A 60 14.12 13.60 9.54
C ASN A 60 14.28 13.49 8.02
N LEU A 61 15.43 13.91 7.51
CA LEU A 61 15.78 13.73 6.09
C LEU A 61 15.92 12.25 5.73
N ASN A 62 15.61 11.94 4.47
CA ASN A 62 15.70 10.58 3.95
C ASN A 62 17.16 10.12 3.87
N PRO A 63 17.45 8.86 4.24
CA PRO A 63 18.78 8.32 4.07
C PRO A 63 19.07 8.06 2.59
N ILE A 64 20.35 8.10 2.23
CA ILE A 64 20.84 7.96 0.85
C ILE A 64 21.12 6.49 0.54
N ALA A 65 20.84 6.09 -0.70
CA ALA A 65 21.21 4.81 -1.28
C ALA A 65 21.93 5.05 -2.62
N THR A 66 22.70 4.07 -3.09
CA THR A 66 23.37 4.13 -4.39
C THR A 66 22.63 3.27 -5.41
N GLY A 67 22.25 3.87 -6.53
CA GLY A 67 21.46 3.24 -7.60
C GLY A 67 20.03 3.77 -7.68
N THR A 68 19.27 3.25 -8.65
CA THR A 68 17.86 3.59 -8.86
C THR A 68 17.01 2.32 -8.99
N PHE A 69 15.69 2.50 -9.02
CA PHE A 69 14.77 1.38 -9.23
C PHE A 69 14.89 0.76 -10.62
N GLU A 70 15.33 1.51 -11.64
CA GLU A 70 15.57 1.00 -13.00
C GLU A 70 16.88 0.23 -13.11
N THR A 71 17.91 0.63 -12.34
CA THR A 71 19.24 0.02 -12.44
C THR A 71 19.52 -1.03 -11.37
N GLY A 72 18.67 -1.09 -10.35
CA GLY A 72 18.94 -1.76 -9.07
C GLY A 72 19.83 -0.92 -8.15
N TYR A 73 19.80 -1.25 -6.85
CA TYR A 73 20.62 -0.61 -5.83
C TYR A 73 21.90 -1.39 -5.55
N SER A 74 23.04 -0.71 -5.47
CA SER A 74 24.33 -1.30 -5.06
C SER A 74 24.66 -1.09 -3.58
N SER A 75 24.01 -0.12 -2.93
CA SER A 75 24.12 0.10 -1.48
C SER A 75 22.83 0.70 -0.96
N ILE A 76 22.40 0.24 0.22
CA ILE A 76 21.25 0.75 0.97
C ILE A 76 21.66 1.01 2.42
N PRO A 77 21.05 1.98 3.11
CA PRO A 77 21.43 2.35 4.45
C PRO A 77 21.22 1.19 5.43
N GLN A 78 22.20 0.89 6.28
CA GLN A 78 22.05 -0.15 7.31
C GLN A 78 21.31 0.38 8.54
N GLU A 79 21.47 1.67 8.83
CA GLU A 79 20.89 2.33 9.99
C GLU A 79 20.70 3.83 9.69
N PHE A 80 19.60 4.41 10.13
CA PHE A 80 19.29 5.84 9.97
C PHE A 80 18.18 6.26 10.93
N ASN A 81 18.21 7.50 11.44
CA ASN A 81 17.13 8.06 12.27
C ASN A 81 16.67 7.07 13.36
N TYR A 82 15.42 6.59 13.28
CA TYR A 82 14.85 5.60 14.23
C TYR A 82 14.98 4.14 13.80
N PHE A 83 15.56 3.86 12.64
CA PHE A 83 15.46 2.57 11.95
C PHE A 83 16.80 1.89 11.71
N PHE A 84 16.77 0.57 11.65
CA PHE A 84 17.87 -0.27 11.17
C PHE A 84 17.34 -1.36 10.23
N LEU A 85 18.23 -1.90 9.40
CA LEU A 85 17.94 -2.99 8.48
C LEU A 85 18.16 -4.35 9.16
N ASN A 86 17.07 -5.04 9.48
CA ASN A 86 17.12 -6.44 9.91
C ASN A 86 17.38 -7.33 8.68
N ARG A 87 18.38 -8.21 8.78
CA ARG A 87 18.72 -9.24 7.77
C ARG A 87 18.89 -10.63 8.40
N THR A 88 18.28 -10.87 9.54
CA THR A 88 18.43 -12.11 10.32
C THR A 88 17.14 -12.93 10.39
N THR A 89 16.04 -12.38 9.86
CA THR A 89 14.72 -13.00 9.96
C THR A 89 14.57 -14.09 8.92
N VAL A 90 14.57 -15.35 9.39
CA VAL A 90 14.32 -16.52 8.55
C VAL A 90 12.83 -16.76 8.42
N ILE A 91 12.32 -16.76 7.20
CA ILE A 91 10.90 -16.96 6.90
C ILE A 91 10.56 -18.39 6.48
N ASP A 92 11.58 -19.15 6.05
CA ASP A 92 11.43 -20.57 5.71
C ASP A 92 12.79 -21.28 5.74
N LYS A 93 12.78 -22.59 5.99
CA LYS A 93 13.96 -23.45 5.98
C LYS A 93 13.69 -24.71 5.18
N LYS A 94 14.59 -25.07 4.27
CA LYS A 94 14.44 -26.25 3.41
C LYS A 94 15.78 -26.86 3.07
N ASN A 95 15.94 -28.16 3.35
CA ASN A 95 17.16 -28.92 3.04
C ASN A 95 18.46 -28.26 3.55
N GLY A 96 18.43 -27.64 4.73
CA GLY A 96 19.58 -26.93 5.30
C GLY A 96 19.79 -25.51 4.76
N SER A 97 19.05 -25.09 3.73
CA SER A 97 19.02 -23.70 3.26
C SER A 97 17.98 -22.89 4.03
N GLU A 98 18.18 -21.57 4.09
CA GLU A 98 17.27 -20.61 4.73
C GLU A 98 16.83 -19.54 3.73
N ALA A 99 15.59 -19.10 3.82
CA ALA A 99 15.09 -17.90 3.16
C ALA A 99 15.04 -16.75 4.17
N ILE A 100 15.75 -15.67 3.91
CA ILE A 100 15.76 -14.48 4.76
C ILE A 100 14.90 -13.37 4.15
N LEU A 101 14.10 -12.72 4.99
CA LEU A 101 13.40 -11.47 4.68
C LEU A 101 14.13 -10.28 5.29
N PRO A 102 14.77 -9.43 4.48
CA PRO A 102 15.24 -8.15 4.95
C PRO A 102 14.08 -7.16 5.15
N PHE A 103 14.11 -6.40 6.24
CA PHE A 103 13.15 -5.32 6.46
C PHE A 103 13.72 -4.24 7.39
N TYR A 104 13.24 -3.01 7.25
CA TYR A 104 13.55 -1.95 8.21
C TYR A 104 12.59 -2.02 9.38
N THR A 105 13.11 -1.86 10.60
CA THR A 105 12.30 -1.69 11.81
C THR A 105 12.97 -0.75 12.80
N MET A 106 12.26 -0.39 13.87
CA MET A 106 12.75 0.55 14.87
C MET A 106 13.95 -0.03 15.63
N LYS A 107 15.00 0.78 15.85
CA LYS A 107 16.24 0.38 16.55
C LYS A 107 16.02 -0.10 17.98
N SER A 108 15.01 0.46 18.64
CA SER A 108 14.66 0.14 20.01
C SER A 108 13.16 0.24 20.18
N TYR A 109 12.59 -0.81 20.77
CA TYR A 109 11.22 -0.86 21.25
C TYR A 109 11.14 -1.91 22.35
N ASN A 110 10.18 -1.76 23.25
CA ASN A 110 9.77 -2.80 24.17
C ASN A 110 8.50 -3.45 23.61
N ALA A 111 8.57 -4.74 23.27
CA ALA A 111 7.45 -5.45 22.65
C ALA A 111 6.17 -5.44 23.52
N SER A 112 6.32 -5.32 24.84
CA SER A 112 5.18 -5.20 25.76
C SER A 112 4.49 -3.85 25.71
N ASP A 113 5.14 -2.79 25.22
CA ASP A 113 4.53 -1.47 25.09
C ASP A 113 3.82 -1.28 23.75
N ILE A 114 4.10 -2.15 22.76
CA ILE A 114 3.51 -2.07 21.42
C ILE A 114 2.04 -2.46 21.45
N GLU A 115 1.17 -1.52 21.07
CA GLU A 115 -0.27 -1.73 20.87
C GLU A 115 -0.64 -1.78 19.38
N ARG A 116 0.16 -1.19 18.50
CA ARG A 116 -0.09 -1.15 17.06
C ARG A 116 1.19 -1.39 16.26
N VAL A 117 1.08 -2.17 15.19
CA VAL A 117 2.17 -2.35 14.22
C VAL A 117 1.74 -1.78 12.87
N VAL A 118 2.61 -1.02 12.22
CA VAL A 118 2.41 -0.55 10.84
C VAL A 118 3.44 -1.22 9.94
N ILE A 119 2.96 -2.08 9.03
CA ILE A 119 3.75 -2.70 7.98
C ILE A 119 3.64 -1.81 6.73
N MET A 120 4.67 -1.02 6.48
CA MET A 120 4.73 -0.04 5.40
C MET A 120 5.34 -0.66 4.14
N LEU A 121 4.54 -0.81 3.09
CA LEU A 121 4.95 -1.38 1.81
C LEU A 121 5.60 -0.32 0.91
N PRO A 122 6.73 -0.61 0.27
CA PRO A 122 7.38 0.34 -0.63
C PRO A 122 6.58 0.52 -1.93
N GLY A 123 6.71 1.70 -2.55
CA GLY A 123 6.27 1.97 -3.90
C GLY A 123 7.16 1.32 -4.98
N GLN A 124 7.00 1.77 -6.23
CA GLN A 124 7.72 1.25 -7.41
C GLN A 124 9.24 1.29 -7.23
N TRP A 125 9.72 2.27 -6.46
CA TRP A 125 11.13 2.47 -6.22
C TRP A 125 11.77 1.41 -5.31
N ARG A 126 10.99 0.53 -4.66
CA ARG A 126 11.47 -0.50 -3.72
C ARG A 126 12.34 0.07 -2.59
N ASN A 127 12.15 1.35 -2.29
CA ASN A 127 12.95 2.13 -1.36
C ASN A 127 12.33 2.15 0.04
N SER A 128 12.22 0.97 0.66
CA SER A 128 11.60 0.80 1.98
C SER A 128 12.26 1.65 3.08
N TRP A 129 13.53 2.02 2.93
CA TRP A 129 14.20 2.96 3.84
C TRP A 129 13.55 4.36 3.82
N VAL A 130 13.18 4.86 2.64
CA VAL A 130 12.46 6.14 2.50
C VAL A 130 11.10 6.00 3.14
N HIS A 131 10.36 4.93 2.82
CA HIS A 131 9.01 4.71 3.31
C HIS A 131 8.95 4.56 4.83
N ALA A 132 9.88 3.81 5.45
CA ALA A 132 10.02 3.75 6.89
C ALA A 132 10.32 5.14 7.50
N ASN A 133 11.24 5.90 6.89
CA ASN A 133 11.61 7.22 7.38
C ASN A 133 10.44 8.21 7.35
N ILE A 134 9.76 8.35 6.21
CA ILE A 134 8.65 9.31 6.06
C ILE A 134 7.44 8.89 6.89
N LEU A 135 7.22 7.59 7.08
CA LEU A 135 6.20 7.11 8.03
C LEU A 135 6.58 7.46 9.47
N GLY A 136 7.87 7.38 9.84
CA GLY A 136 8.36 7.88 11.12
C GLY A 136 8.16 9.39 11.30
N ASN A 137 8.31 10.17 10.23
CA ASN A 137 7.97 11.60 10.25
C ASN A 137 6.45 11.84 10.39
N ALA A 138 5.62 11.02 9.74
CA ALA A 138 4.16 11.07 9.89
C ALA A 138 3.75 10.69 11.31
N TYR A 139 4.39 9.69 11.92
CA TYR A 139 4.21 9.31 13.32
C TYR A 139 4.54 10.48 14.27
N ASN A 140 5.62 11.23 14.00
CA ASN A 140 5.93 12.43 14.79
C ASN A 140 4.80 13.47 14.72
N ILE A 141 4.14 13.62 13.57
CA ILE A 141 2.98 14.51 13.39
C ILE A 141 1.76 13.96 14.13
N ALA A 142 1.47 12.65 14.03
CA ALA A 142 0.32 12.04 14.68
C ALA A 142 0.31 12.31 16.20
N ARG A 143 1.49 12.24 16.84
CA ARG A 143 1.64 12.56 18.28
C ARG A 143 1.44 14.04 18.64
N LYS A 144 1.35 14.94 17.65
CA LYS A 144 1.01 16.36 17.89
C LYS A 144 -0.51 16.61 17.89
N TYR A 145 -1.31 15.63 17.48
CA TYR A 145 -2.76 15.67 17.58
C TYR A 145 -3.19 14.91 18.84
N GLU A 146 -3.55 15.64 19.90
CA GLU A 146 -3.99 15.07 21.17
C GLU A 146 -5.22 14.18 20.99
N GLU A 147 -6.12 14.57 20.07
CA GLU A 147 -7.34 13.86 19.72
C GLU A 147 -7.10 12.49 19.06
N LEU A 148 -5.91 12.27 18.48
CA LEU A 148 -5.53 10.96 17.95
C LEU A 148 -5.02 9.99 19.03
N ASN A 149 -4.77 10.48 20.25
CA ASN A 149 -4.36 9.68 21.41
C ASN A 149 -3.21 8.69 21.10
N VAL A 150 -2.25 9.12 20.27
CA VAL A 150 -1.12 8.28 19.86
C VAL A 150 -0.07 8.29 20.95
N LYS A 151 -0.05 7.24 21.76
CA LYS A 151 0.93 7.09 22.84
C LYS A 151 2.35 7.01 22.29
N LYS A 152 3.29 7.55 23.05
CA LYS A 152 4.71 7.36 22.80
C LYS A 152 5.04 5.87 22.94
N ASP A 153 5.92 5.37 22.08
CA ASP A 153 6.49 4.02 22.12
C ASP A 153 5.47 2.88 21.91
N SER A 154 4.19 3.17 21.64
CA SER A 154 3.14 2.16 21.43
C SER A 154 2.96 1.69 19.98
N VAL A 155 3.73 2.26 19.05
CA VAL A 155 3.66 1.95 17.63
C VAL A 155 4.99 1.37 17.17
N LEU A 156 4.97 0.18 16.59
CA LEU A 156 6.10 -0.40 15.88
C LEU A 156 5.93 -0.19 14.38
N ILE A 157 6.95 0.35 13.73
CA ILE A 157 6.99 0.48 12.26
C ILE A 157 7.91 -0.60 11.69
N MET A 158 7.43 -1.32 10.68
CA MET A 158 8.19 -2.30 9.91
C MET A 158 8.02 -2.01 8.41
N SER A 159 9.07 -2.15 7.61
CA SER A 159 8.99 -1.95 6.16
C SER A 159 9.80 -3.02 5.41
N PRO A 160 9.14 -4.03 4.81
CA PRO A 160 9.82 -5.13 4.13
C PRO A 160 10.57 -4.67 2.88
N MET A 161 11.73 -5.31 2.62
CA MET A 161 12.46 -5.17 1.37
C MET A 161 11.96 -6.20 0.36
N PHE A 162 11.22 -5.75 -0.64
CA PHE A 162 10.85 -6.57 -1.80
C PHE A 162 11.87 -6.39 -2.92
N PHE A 163 13.08 -6.92 -2.72
CA PHE A 163 14.14 -6.89 -3.74
C PHE A 163 13.72 -7.60 -5.02
N ASN A 164 14.27 -7.17 -6.16
CA ASN A 164 14.15 -7.89 -7.41
C ASN A 164 15.51 -8.28 -8.02
N GLN A 165 15.50 -8.86 -9.22
CA GLN A 165 16.72 -9.30 -9.88
C GLN A 165 17.73 -8.17 -10.13
N LEU A 166 17.29 -6.92 -10.32
CA LEU A 166 18.19 -5.79 -10.55
C LEU A 166 18.99 -5.48 -9.28
N ASP A 167 18.33 -5.49 -8.13
CA ASP A 167 18.97 -5.26 -6.84
C ASP A 167 19.99 -6.37 -6.53
N ARG A 168 19.61 -7.62 -6.82
CA ARG A 168 20.51 -8.78 -6.67
C ARG A 168 21.72 -8.67 -7.60
N ASN A 169 21.52 -8.33 -8.88
CA ASN A 169 22.61 -8.18 -9.84
C ASN A 169 23.56 -7.02 -9.50
N ARG A 170 23.08 -6.03 -8.75
CA ARG A 170 23.90 -4.92 -8.24
C ARG A 170 24.63 -5.24 -6.92
N GLY A 171 24.38 -6.40 -6.34
CA GLY A 171 25.13 -6.94 -5.20
C GLY A 171 24.60 -6.55 -3.81
N VAL A 172 23.46 -5.88 -3.69
CA VAL A 172 22.93 -5.47 -2.36
C VAL A 172 22.16 -6.59 -1.63
N VAL A 173 21.76 -7.63 -2.38
CA VAL A 173 20.97 -8.78 -1.89
C VAL A 173 21.92 -9.94 -1.60
N LYS A 174 21.89 -10.46 -0.36
CA LYS A 174 22.72 -11.61 0.02
C LYS A 174 22.16 -12.92 -0.55
N ASP A 175 22.98 -13.96 -0.56
CA ASP A 175 22.64 -15.24 -1.22
C ASP A 175 21.32 -15.84 -0.72
N ASN A 176 21.11 -15.88 0.60
CA ASN A 176 19.92 -16.42 1.25
C ASN A 176 18.74 -15.43 1.36
N GLU A 177 18.88 -14.19 0.92
CA GLU A 177 17.81 -13.19 0.99
C GLU A 177 16.84 -13.34 -0.18
N ILE A 178 15.54 -13.30 0.10
CA ILE A 178 14.53 -13.44 -0.94
C ILE A 178 14.55 -12.26 -1.93
N SER A 179 14.29 -12.57 -3.18
CA SER A 179 14.11 -11.58 -4.26
C SER A 179 13.11 -12.09 -5.29
N PHE A 180 12.43 -11.17 -5.96
CA PHE A 180 11.31 -11.43 -6.85
C PHE A 180 11.65 -11.11 -8.30
N LYS A 181 10.80 -11.55 -9.23
CA LYS A 181 10.87 -11.15 -10.63
C LYS A 181 10.16 -9.81 -10.83
N ASP A 182 10.88 -8.82 -11.35
CA ASP A 182 10.36 -7.49 -11.73
C ASP A 182 9.53 -6.85 -10.60
N ALA A 183 8.29 -6.45 -10.91
CA ALA A 183 7.31 -5.94 -9.96
C ALA A 183 6.34 -7.03 -9.45
N GLY A 184 6.64 -8.31 -9.70
CA GLY A 184 5.77 -9.44 -9.32
C GLY A 184 5.51 -9.51 -7.81
N TRP A 185 6.43 -8.98 -6.99
CA TRP A 185 6.24 -8.82 -5.54
C TRP A 185 4.98 -8.02 -5.17
N SER A 186 4.56 -7.07 -6.01
CA SER A 186 3.38 -6.23 -5.77
C SER A 186 2.05 -6.94 -6.10
N ALA A 187 2.12 -8.18 -6.62
CA ALA A 187 0.99 -8.92 -7.15
C ALA A 187 0.98 -10.39 -6.70
N GLY A 188 1.60 -10.73 -5.57
CA GLY A 188 1.62 -12.11 -5.07
C GLY A 188 2.53 -13.05 -5.87
N GLY A 189 3.46 -12.50 -6.64
CA GLY A 189 4.49 -13.26 -7.34
C GLY A 189 5.39 -14.03 -6.36
N THR A 190 5.96 -15.13 -6.83
CA THR A 190 6.78 -16.02 -6.01
C THR A 190 8.24 -15.60 -5.94
N VAL A 191 8.92 -16.05 -4.89
CA VAL A 191 10.36 -15.89 -4.71
C VAL A 191 11.09 -16.45 -5.95
N ARG A 192 11.97 -15.63 -6.51
CA ARG A 192 12.83 -15.98 -7.66
C ARG A 192 14.15 -16.58 -7.22
N GLN A 193 14.74 -16.01 -6.17
CA GLN A 193 15.94 -16.50 -5.49
C GLN A 193 15.82 -16.30 -3.97
N PRO A 194 16.30 -17.24 -3.13
CA PRO A 194 16.88 -18.52 -3.54
C PRO A 194 15.84 -19.46 -4.19
N SER A 195 16.27 -20.26 -5.16
CA SER A 195 15.36 -20.98 -6.05
C SER A 195 14.61 -22.15 -5.38
N GLU A 196 15.12 -22.62 -4.26
CA GLU A 196 14.60 -23.67 -3.39
C GLU A 196 13.26 -23.25 -2.75
N PHE A 197 13.04 -21.93 -2.62
CA PHE A 197 11.91 -21.30 -1.96
C PHE A 197 10.89 -20.70 -2.94
N LYS A 198 10.90 -21.11 -4.21
CA LYS A 198 9.93 -20.67 -5.25
C LYS A 198 8.45 -20.94 -4.91
N HIS A 199 8.16 -21.72 -3.86
CA HIS A 199 6.80 -21.92 -3.36
C HIS A 199 6.28 -20.73 -2.55
N LEU A 200 7.15 -19.90 -1.98
CA LEU A 200 6.77 -18.72 -1.22
C LEU A 200 6.32 -17.59 -2.16
N SER A 201 5.14 -17.04 -1.91
CA SER A 201 4.65 -15.80 -2.49
C SER A 201 5.09 -14.58 -1.67
N SER A 202 5.17 -13.42 -2.31
CA SER A 202 5.21 -12.12 -1.63
C SER A 202 4.03 -11.89 -0.67
N PHE A 203 2.90 -12.58 -0.86
CA PHE A 203 1.80 -12.57 0.10
C PHE A 203 2.01 -13.52 1.28
N ASP A 204 2.73 -14.63 1.11
CA ASP A 204 3.15 -15.48 2.24
C ASP A 204 4.18 -14.73 3.11
N VAL A 205 4.99 -13.84 2.52
CA VAL A 205 5.88 -12.93 3.28
C VAL A 205 5.07 -11.98 4.19
N LEU A 206 3.96 -11.44 3.69
CA LEU A 206 3.09 -10.57 4.50
C LEU A 206 2.36 -11.38 5.59
N ASP A 207 1.90 -12.59 5.28
CA ASP A 207 1.34 -13.51 6.27
C ASP A 207 2.34 -13.74 7.41
N PHE A 208 3.59 -14.08 7.08
CA PHE A 208 4.66 -14.29 8.06
C PHE A 208 4.92 -13.06 8.94
N MET A 209 5.00 -11.86 8.36
CA MET A 209 5.22 -10.63 9.14
C MET A 209 4.07 -10.33 10.09
N ILE A 210 2.83 -10.59 9.65
CA ILE A 210 1.65 -10.41 10.50
C ILE A 210 1.63 -11.46 11.60
N ASP A 211 1.87 -12.74 11.29
CA ASP A 211 1.97 -13.81 12.29
C ASP A 211 3.01 -13.50 13.36
N MET A 212 4.19 -13.00 12.96
CA MET A 212 5.25 -12.60 13.89
C MET A 212 4.77 -11.59 14.94
N VAL A 213 4.03 -10.55 14.52
CA VAL A 213 3.60 -9.49 15.43
C VAL A 213 2.28 -9.78 16.14
N MET A 214 1.53 -10.78 15.66
CA MET A 214 0.32 -11.28 16.32
C MET A 214 0.61 -12.36 17.36
N ASP A 215 1.82 -12.92 17.38
CA ASP A 215 2.29 -13.83 18.43
C ASP A 215 2.31 -13.13 19.80
N LYS A 216 1.32 -13.46 20.64
CA LYS A 216 1.15 -12.88 21.98
C LYS A 216 2.26 -13.23 22.96
N SER A 217 3.07 -14.24 22.68
CA SER A 217 4.25 -14.54 23.50
C SER A 217 5.37 -13.53 23.28
N GLN A 218 5.42 -12.90 22.09
CA GLN A 218 6.38 -11.87 21.73
C GLN A 218 5.79 -10.47 21.90
N PHE A 219 4.57 -10.26 21.42
CA PHE A 219 3.86 -8.99 21.40
C PHE A 219 2.52 -9.09 22.15
N PRO A 220 2.55 -9.10 23.50
CA PRO A 220 1.36 -9.39 24.30
C PRO A 220 0.23 -8.37 24.10
N ASN A 221 0.57 -7.11 23.81
CA ASN A 221 -0.37 -5.99 23.79
C ASN A 221 -0.76 -5.48 22.39
N VAL A 222 -0.27 -6.09 21.30
CA VAL A 222 -0.64 -5.69 19.93
C VAL A 222 -2.12 -5.91 19.68
N LYS A 223 -2.86 -4.87 19.31
CA LYS A 223 -4.30 -4.91 19.02
C LYS A 223 -4.62 -4.64 17.56
N THR A 224 -3.69 -4.04 16.83
CA THR A 224 -3.90 -3.65 15.43
C THR A 224 -2.64 -3.80 14.62
N VAL A 225 -2.75 -4.43 13.46
CA VAL A 225 -1.73 -4.42 12.41
C VAL A 225 -2.27 -3.66 11.21
N VAL A 226 -1.61 -2.57 10.84
CA VAL A 226 -1.94 -1.78 9.66
C VAL A 226 -1.02 -2.20 8.53
N VAL A 227 -1.57 -2.70 7.42
CA VAL A 227 -0.84 -2.90 6.17
C VAL A 227 -1.04 -1.65 5.31
N ALA A 228 0.00 -0.84 5.22
CA ALA A 228 -0.07 0.50 4.61
C ALA A 228 0.79 0.57 3.34
N GLY A 229 0.29 1.26 2.32
CA GLY A 229 1.07 1.51 1.11
C GLY A 229 0.56 2.71 0.33
N HIS A 230 1.48 3.39 -0.37
CA HIS A 230 1.18 4.42 -1.37
C HIS A 230 1.60 3.92 -2.77
N SER A 231 0.91 4.35 -3.82
CA SER A 231 1.27 4.02 -5.22
C SER A 231 1.33 2.50 -5.49
N MET A 232 2.48 1.95 -5.90
CA MET A 232 2.64 0.50 -6.07
C MET A 232 2.57 -0.28 -4.75
N GLY A 233 2.94 0.34 -3.62
CA GLY A 233 2.75 -0.23 -2.29
C GLY A 233 1.26 -0.32 -1.94
N ALA A 234 0.47 0.66 -2.35
CA ALA A 234 -0.99 0.63 -2.21
C ALA A 234 -1.62 -0.45 -3.08
N GLN A 235 -1.14 -0.62 -4.32
CA GLN A 235 -1.55 -1.74 -5.17
C GLN A 235 -1.28 -3.08 -4.47
N MET A 236 -0.12 -3.25 -3.84
CA MET A 236 0.21 -4.47 -3.10
C MET A 236 -0.69 -4.67 -1.89
N ALA A 237 -0.87 -3.64 -1.05
CA ALA A 237 -1.75 -3.69 0.12
C ALA A 237 -3.19 -4.05 -0.28
N PHE A 238 -3.69 -3.41 -1.33
CA PHE A 238 -5.02 -3.65 -1.89
C PHE A 238 -5.18 -5.07 -2.45
N ARG A 239 -4.22 -5.54 -3.25
CA ARG A 239 -4.24 -6.89 -3.82
C ARG A 239 -4.14 -7.97 -2.74
N TYR A 240 -3.29 -7.76 -1.74
CA TYR A 240 -3.22 -8.62 -0.57
C TYR A 240 -4.54 -8.61 0.19
N ALA A 241 -5.16 -7.44 0.39
CA ALA A 241 -6.50 -7.32 0.95
C ALA A 241 -7.56 -8.06 0.10
N ALA A 242 -7.41 -8.11 -1.22
CA ALA A 242 -8.35 -8.82 -2.09
C ALA A 242 -8.25 -10.34 -1.98
N VAL A 243 -7.05 -10.89 -1.72
CA VAL A 243 -6.81 -12.34 -1.86
C VAL A 243 -6.29 -13.07 -0.62
N ARG A 244 -5.95 -12.37 0.47
CA ARG A 244 -5.42 -12.98 1.71
C ARG A 244 -6.31 -14.13 2.20
N LYS A 245 -5.69 -15.14 2.79
CA LYS A 245 -6.39 -16.21 3.50
C LYS A 245 -7.01 -15.67 4.80
N PRO A 246 -8.18 -16.17 5.24
CA PRO A 246 -8.76 -15.77 6.52
C PRO A 246 -7.95 -16.35 7.68
N THR A 247 -7.83 -15.57 8.77
CA THR A 247 -7.17 -15.98 10.02
C THR A 247 -8.02 -15.60 11.23
N SER A 248 -7.69 -16.12 12.41
CA SER A 248 -8.43 -15.85 13.66
C SER A 248 -8.31 -14.41 14.15
N TYR A 249 -7.38 -13.62 13.60
CA TYR A 249 -7.11 -12.26 14.00
C TYR A 249 -7.40 -11.23 12.89
N ASP A 250 -8.19 -11.60 11.86
CA ASP A 250 -8.56 -10.70 10.74
C ASP A 250 -9.17 -9.36 11.21
N ASP A 251 -9.95 -9.37 12.30
CA ASP A 251 -10.55 -8.16 12.87
C ASP A 251 -9.54 -7.16 13.42
N GLN A 252 -8.29 -7.59 13.65
CA GLN A 252 -7.17 -6.76 14.11
C GLN A 252 -6.33 -6.21 12.95
N ILE A 253 -6.61 -6.62 11.69
CA ILE A 253 -5.87 -6.16 10.52
C ILE A 253 -6.65 -5.05 9.84
N THR A 254 -5.99 -3.92 9.60
CA THR A 254 -6.53 -2.82 8.81
C THR A 254 -5.61 -2.49 7.65
N TYR A 255 -6.15 -1.85 6.62
CA TYR A 255 -5.41 -1.49 5.42
C TYR A 255 -5.50 0.01 5.18
N TRP A 256 -4.36 0.64 4.88
CA TRP A 256 -4.29 2.00 4.36
C TRP A 256 -3.77 1.95 2.92
N VAL A 257 -4.65 2.28 1.97
CA VAL A 257 -4.43 2.13 0.52
C VAL A 257 -4.48 3.53 -0.09
N ALA A 258 -3.30 4.10 -0.39
CA ALA A 258 -3.20 5.45 -0.91
C ALA A 258 -2.76 5.51 -2.38
N ASP A 259 -3.58 6.12 -3.22
CA ASP A 259 -3.25 6.41 -4.62
C ASP A 259 -2.73 5.21 -5.45
N PRO A 260 -3.39 4.02 -5.43
CA PRO A 260 -3.05 2.94 -6.36
C PRO A 260 -3.02 3.41 -7.82
N GLY A 261 -1.97 3.00 -8.54
CA GLY A 261 -1.89 3.24 -9.98
C GLY A 261 -2.94 2.46 -10.79
N ALA A 262 -3.52 1.40 -10.23
CA ALA A 262 -4.61 0.60 -10.79
C ALA A 262 -5.25 -0.24 -9.68
N TYR A 263 -6.49 -0.66 -9.87
CA TYR A 263 -7.29 -1.40 -8.91
C TYR A 263 -7.64 -2.79 -9.43
N THR A 264 -7.80 -3.76 -8.53
CA THR A 264 -8.34 -5.08 -8.84
C THR A 264 -9.86 -5.04 -8.79
N TYR A 265 -10.51 -5.41 -9.88
CA TYR A 265 -11.97 -5.43 -10.01
C TYR A 265 -12.56 -6.79 -9.59
N SER A 266 -13.73 -6.74 -8.97
CA SER A 266 -14.55 -7.89 -8.59
C SER A 266 -15.60 -8.27 -9.64
N SER A 267 -15.58 -7.63 -10.82
CA SER A 267 -16.54 -7.78 -11.91
C SER A 267 -15.84 -7.71 -13.26
N ASP A 268 -16.55 -8.17 -14.29
CA ASP A 268 -16.08 -8.12 -15.68
C ASP A 268 -16.38 -6.76 -16.35
N SER A 269 -17.21 -5.90 -15.72
CA SER A 269 -17.49 -4.55 -16.23
C SER A 269 -16.31 -3.60 -15.98
N ARG A 270 -16.08 -2.70 -16.93
CA ARG A 270 -15.09 -1.61 -16.85
C ARG A 270 -15.70 -0.27 -17.24
N PRO A 271 -15.25 0.83 -16.62
CA PRO A 271 -15.70 2.18 -16.95
C PRO A 271 -15.23 2.66 -18.34
N PHE A 272 -14.11 2.12 -18.85
CA PHE A 272 -13.51 2.50 -20.13
C PHE A 272 -13.44 1.31 -21.10
N PRO A 273 -13.22 1.56 -22.42
CA PRO A 273 -13.20 0.52 -23.43
C PRO A 273 -12.24 -0.64 -23.11
N THR A 274 -12.72 -1.86 -23.29
CA THR A 274 -11.95 -3.11 -23.11
C THR A 274 -11.57 -3.74 -24.45
N LYS A 275 -11.90 -3.08 -25.56
CA LYS A 275 -11.57 -3.54 -26.91
C LYS A 275 -10.06 -3.68 -27.02
N ASP A 276 -9.60 -4.77 -27.64
CA ASP A 276 -8.18 -5.06 -27.87
C ASP A 276 -7.35 -5.27 -26.59
N CYS A 277 -8.00 -5.59 -25.46
CA CYS A 277 -7.32 -5.89 -24.20
C CYS A 277 -7.87 -7.15 -23.53
N ASP A 278 -7.56 -8.34 -24.05
CA ASP A 278 -8.11 -9.60 -23.54
C ASP A 278 -7.76 -9.90 -22.07
N SER A 279 -6.63 -9.37 -21.59
CA SER A 279 -6.11 -9.61 -20.23
C SER A 279 -6.68 -8.67 -19.17
N TYR A 280 -7.63 -7.79 -19.51
CA TYR A 280 -8.19 -6.84 -18.53
C TYR A 280 -8.89 -7.52 -17.34
N ASN A 281 -9.35 -8.76 -17.51
CA ASN A 281 -9.96 -9.59 -16.48
C ASN A 281 -9.00 -10.61 -15.84
N ASP A 282 -7.71 -10.52 -16.17
CA ASP A 282 -6.68 -11.31 -15.51
C ASP A 282 -6.16 -10.62 -14.25
N TRP A 283 -5.63 -11.43 -13.35
CA TRP A 283 -4.84 -10.97 -12.24
C TRP A 283 -3.61 -10.19 -12.76
N PRO A 284 -3.28 -9.01 -12.19
CA PRO A 284 -3.81 -8.45 -10.95
C PRO A 284 -4.90 -7.38 -11.11
N PHE A 285 -5.50 -7.24 -12.30
CA PHE A 285 -6.53 -6.24 -12.58
C PHE A 285 -7.94 -6.73 -12.29
N SER A 286 -8.11 -8.04 -12.14
CA SER A 286 -9.38 -8.66 -11.73
C SER A 286 -9.15 -9.96 -10.99
N ILE A 287 -10.12 -10.36 -10.17
CA ILE A 287 -10.20 -11.68 -9.54
C ILE A 287 -11.14 -12.65 -10.27
N ARG A 288 -11.69 -12.22 -11.42
CA ARG A 288 -12.70 -12.97 -12.16
C ARG A 288 -12.13 -14.15 -12.91
N ASN A 289 -11.00 -13.97 -13.59
CA ASN A 289 -10.27 -15.10 -14.16
C ASN A 289 -9.47 -15.82 -13.06
N VAL A 290 -10.12 -16.76 -12.37
CA VAL A 290 -9.51 -17.56 -11.29
C VAL A 290 -8.24 -18.31 -11.75
N SER A 291 -8.15 -18.68 -13.04
CA SER A 291 -6.98 -19.37 -13.59
C SER A 291 -5.72 -18.49 -13.66
N SER A 292 -5.89 -17.16 -13.70
CA SER A 292 -4.80 -16.19 -13.69
C SER A 292 -4.30 -15.83 -12.29
N LEU A 293 -5.05 -16.19 -11.24
CA LEU A 293 -4.69 -15.88 -9.86
C LEU A 293 -3.37 -16.53 -9.44
N PRO A 294 -2.60 -15.90 -8.53
CA PRO A 294 -1.40 -16.52 -8.00
C PRO A 294 -1.78 -17.79 -7.23
N LYS A 295 -0.85 -18.76 -7.18
CA LYS A 295 -1.02 -20.02 -6.40
C LYS A 295 -1.43 -19.77 -4.95
N TYR A 296 -1.00 -18.64 -4.39
CA TYR A 296 -1.39 -18.16 -3.08
C TYR A 296 -2.92 -18.11 -2.87
N ALA A 297 -3.67 -17.73 -3.92
CA ALA A 297 -5.10 -17.42 -3.85
C ALA A 297 -5.99 -18.46 -4.56
N SER A 298 -5.46 -19.14 -5.58
CA SER A 298 -6.27 -19.98 -6.46
C SER A 298 -7.00 -21.12 -5.74
N GLY A 299 -6.39 -21.68 -4.68
CA GLY A 299 -6.96 -22.78 -3.90
C GLY A 299 -8.19 -22.41 -3.06
N HIS A 300 -8.41 -21.14 -2.75
CA HIS A 300 -9.54 -20.67 -1.93
C HIS A 300 -10.37 -19.58 -2.59
N ALA A 301 -10.22 -19.37 -3.90
CA ALA A 301 -10.89 -18.27 -4.59
C ALA A 301 -12.42 -18.43 -4.66
N GLY A 302 -12.90 -19.67 -4.65
CA GLY A 302 -14.28 -20.01 -4.96
C GLY A 302 -14.62 -19.79 -6.44
N THR A 303 -15.81 -20.21 -6.86
CA THR A 303 -16.28 -20.04 -8.24
C THR A 303 -16.27 -18.56 -8.62
N ASN A 304 -15.58 -18.21 -9.72
CA ASN A 304 -15.43 -16.84 -10.23
C ASN A 304 -14.97 -15.81 -9.16
N GLY A 305 -14.14 -16.23 -8.20
CA GLY A 305 -13.61 -15.35 -7.14
C GLY A 305 -14.61 -14.99 -6.04
N SER A 306 -15.78 -15.65 -5.98
CA SER A 306 -16.86 -15.33 -5.02
C SER A 306 -16.43 -15.35 -3.56
N ASN A 307 -15.55 -16.28 -3.15
CA ASN A 307 -15.04 -16.32 -1.78
C ASN A 307 -14.11 -15.13 -1.51
N LEU A 308 -13.28 -14.75 -2.47
CA LEU A 308 -12.39 -13.57 -2.35
C LEU A 308 -13.20 -12.28 -2.20
N ILE A 309 -14.27 -12.12 -3.00
CA ILE A 309 -15.19 -10.97 -2.90
C ILE A 309 -15.79 -10.90 -1.49
N LYS A 310 -16.30 -12.01 -0.98
CA LYS A 310 -16.88 -12.09 0.37
C LYS A 310 -15.87 -11.66 1.43
N LEU A 311 -14.65 -12.20 1.39
CA LEU A 311 -13.59 -11.87 2.35
C LEU A 311 -13.17 -10.41 2.25
N PHE A 312 -12.91 -9.89 1.06
CA PHE A 312 -12.47 -8.51 0.83
C PHE A 312 -13.48 -7.49 1.39
N ARG A 313 -14.78 -7.71 1.16
CA ARG A 313 -15.86 -6.83 1.64
C ARG A 313 -15.98 -6.80 3.16
N GLY A 314 -15.50 -7.82 3.87
CA GLY A 314 -15.48 -7.87 5.34
C GLY A 314 -14.27 -7.17 5.98
N ARG A 315 -13.26 -6.77 5.20
CA ARG A 315 -12.01 -6.20 5.73
C ARG A 315 -12.13 -4.71 5.99
N LYS A 316 -11.38 -4.24 6.98
CA LYS A 316 -11.24 -2.83 7.35
C LYS A 316 -10.24 -2.15 6.41
N ILE A 317 -10.75 -1.41 5.42
CA ILE A 317 -9.92 -0.76 4.41
C ILE A 317 -10.21 0.74 4.39
N HIS A 318 -9.14 1.53 4.50
CA HIS A 318 -9.18 2.96 4.28
C HIS A 318 -8.51 3.30 2.95
N PHE A 319 -9.26 3.96 2.07
CA PHE A 319 -8.76 4.49 0.80
C PHE A 319 -8.45 5.97 0.97
N ALA A 320 -7.19 6.35 0.76
CA ALA A 320 -6.77 7.74 0.72
C ALA A 320 -6.49 8.13 -0.74
N ILE A 321 -7.22 9.11 -1.28
CA ILE A 321 -7.14 9.47 -2.70
C ILE A 321 -6.76 10.95 -2.84
N ALA A 322 -5.56 11.22 -3.34
CA ALA A 322 -5.05 12.56 -3.62
C ALA A 322 -5.82 13.22 -4.77
N GLU A 323 -6.37 14.42 -4.50
CA GLU A 323 -7.25 15.09 -5.47
C GLU A 323 -6.52 15.75 -6.64
N ASN A 324 -5.19 15.87 -6.55
CA ASN A 324 -4.34 16.33 -7.66
C ASN A 324 -3.54 15.17 -8.28
N ASP A 325 -3.85 13.92 -7.95
CA ASP A 325 -3.16 12.77 -8.54
C ASP A 325 -3.74 12.39 -9.90
N ASN A 326 -3.56 13.32 -10.84
CA ASN A 326 -4.02 13.24 -12.21
C ASN A 326 -2.94 12.69 -13.17
N GLY A 327 -1.89 12.07 -12.65
CA GLY A 327 -0.91 11.36 -13.47
C GLY A 327 -1.46 10.03 -14.01
N LYS A 328 -0.95 9.57 -15.17
CA LYS A 328 -1.43 8.35 -15.85
C LYS A 328 -1.27 7.04 -15.05
N GLY A 329 -0.33 6.97 -14.10
CA GLY A 329 -0.09 5.75 -13.33
C GLY A 329 0.42 4.58 -14.20
N VAL A 330 -0.20 3.40 -14.06
CA VAL A 330 0.15 2.21 -14.88
C VAL A 330 -0.41 2.38 -16.30
N GLN A 331 0.40 2.12 -17.33
CA GLN A 331 0.06 2.41 -18.74
C GLN A 331 -0.04 1.14 -19.61
N ASN A 332 -0.59 0.06 -19.07
CA ASN A 332 -0.94 -1.10 -19.89
C ASN A 332 -2.44 -1.09 -20.19
N CYS A 333 -2.86 -1.82 -21.22
CA CYS A 333 -4.25 -1.80 -21.68
C CYS A 333 -5.24 -2.09 -20.54
N ALA A 334 -4.91 -3.04 -19.64
CA ALA A 334 -5.78 -3.45 -18.56
C ALA A 334 -6.01 -2.32 -17.53
N ALA A 335 -4.96 -1.55 -17.22
CA ALA A 335 -5.06 -0.38 -16.36
C ALA A 335 -5.83 0.77 -17.04
N GLU A 336 -5.68 0.95 -18.35
CA GLU A 336 -6.37 1.98 -19.13
C GLU A 336 -7.88 1.76 -19.20
N THR A 337 -8.35 0.50 -19.11
CA THR A 337 -9.79 0.20 -18.97
C THR A 337 -10.43 0.76 -17.69
N GLN A 338 -9.62 1.28 -16.75
CA GLN A 338 -10.08 1.79 -15.45
C GLN A 338 -10.19 3.32 -15.42
N GLY A 339 -9.61 4.02 -16.41
CA GLY A 339 -9.61 5.48 -16.49
C GLY A 339 -8.24 6.08 -16.85
N PRO A 340 -8.21 7.37 -17.22
CA PRO A 340 -7.02 8.01 -17.79
C PRO A 340 -5.93 8.36 -16.77
N ASN A 341 -6.30 8.52 -15.49
CA ASN A 341 -5.40 8.92 -14.41
C ASN A 341 -5.78 8.28 -13.06
N ARG A 342 -4.91 8.38 -12.04
CA ARG A 342 -5.08 7.66 -10.77
C ARG A 342 -6.33 8.07 -10.00
N ILE A 343 -6.63 9.36 -9.90
CA ILE A 343 -7.85 9.85 -9.22
C ILE A 343 -9.13 9.38 -9.92
N ALA A 344 -9.17 9.40 -11.26
CA ALA A 344 -10.29 8.86 -12.02
C ALA A 344 -10.45 7.35 -11.78
N ARG A 345 -9.35 6.58 -11.84
CA ARG A 345 -9.37 5.14 -11.59
C ARG A 345 -9.91 4.77 -10.21
N GLY A 346 -9.48 5.50 -9.18
CA GLY A 346 -9.98 5.30 -7.82
C GLY A 346 -11.47 5.61 -7.70
N SER A 347 -11.91 6.72 -8.28
CA SER A 347 -13.30 7.15 -8.22
C SER A 347 -14.23 6.24 -9.01
N GLU A 348 -13.84 5.81 -10.20
CA GLU A 348 -14.57 4.80 -10.98
C GLU A 348 -14.66 3.45 -10.26
N TRP A 349 -13.57 3.01 -9.62
CA TRP A 349 -13.60 1.78 -8.84
C TRP A 349 -14.55 1.89 -7.63
N ILE A 350 -14.55 3.03 -6.93
CA ILE A 350 -15.50 3.29 -5.83
C ILE A 350 -16.95 3.23 -6.31
N ILE A 351 -17.25 3.85 -7.45
CA ILE A 351 -18.58 3.82 -8.07
C ILE A 351 -18.97 2.38 -8.45
N ALA A 352 -18.06 1.62 -9.05
CA ALA A 352 -18.29 0.23 -9.41
C ALA A 352 -18.60 -0.64 -8.17
N GLN A 353 -17.90 -0.45 -7.06
CA GLN A 353 -18.20 -1.14 -5.80
C GLN A 353 -19.55 -0.71 -5.21
N GLY A 354 -19.82 0.60 -5.20
CA GLY A 354 -21.07 1.17 -4.69
C GLY A 354 -22.32 0.71 -5.46
N ASN A 355 -22.20 0.57 -6.78
CA ASN A 355 -23.28 0.12 -7.66
C ASN A 355 -23.43 -1.41 -7.71
N SER A 356 -22.54 -2.17 -7.06
CA SER A 356 -22.67 -3.63 -6.98
C SER A 356 -23.90 -4.03 -6.15
N SER A 357 -24.36 -5.27 -6.29
CA SER A 357 -25.50 -5.79 -5.53
C SER A 357 -25.30 -5.79 -4.01
N GLY A 358 -24.05 -5.72 -3.55
CA GLY A 358 -23.72 -5.59 -2.13
C GLY A 358 -23.65 -4.15 -1.63
N GLY A 359 -23.68 -3.15 -2.52
CA GLY A 359 -23.40 -1.75 -2.18
C GLY A 359 -21.97 -1.51 -1.69
N TRP A 360 -21.71 -0.29 -1.22
CA TRP A 360 -20.46 0.08 -0.56
C TRP A 360 -20.28 -0.69 0.76
N PRO A 361 -19.15 -1.40 0.97
CA PRO A 361 -18.93 -2.14 2.22
C PRO A 361 -18.84 -1.23 3.45
N SER A 362 -19.53 -1.59 4.54
CA SER A 362 -19.56 -0.77 5.77
C SER A 362 -18.22 -0.66 6.50
N GLN A 363 -17.28 -1.57 6.23
CA GLN A 363 -15.91 -1.54 6.77
C GLN A 363 -14.92 -0.80 5.86
N HIS A 364 -15.38 -0.28 4.72
CA HIS A 364 -14.55 0.51 3.81
C HIS A 364 -14.83 2.00 4.01
N THR A 365 -13.77 2.80 4.06
CA THR A 365 -13.84 4.27 4.23
C THR A 365 -13.00 4.95 3.16
N VAL A 366 -13.34 6.20 2.81
CA VAL A 366 -12.62 6.99 1.81
C VAL A 366 -12.36 8.37 2.35
N ASP A 367 -11.12 8.84 2.19
CA ASP A 367 -10.76 10.25 2.31
C ASP A 367 -10.12 10.74 1.02
N TYR A 368 -10.77 11.70 0.38
CA TYR A 368 -10.15 12.49 -0.66
C TYR A 368 -9.26 13.57 0.00
N MET A 369 -8.05 13.74 -0.53
CA MET A 369 -7.01 14.59 0.06
C MET A 369 -6.81 15.84 -0.82
N PRO A 370 -7.39 16.99 -0.43
CA PRO A 370 -7.37 18.20 -1.24
C PRO A 370 -5.97 18.80 -1.30
N GLY A 371 -5.56 19.27 -2.49
CA GLY A 371 -4.27 19.95 -2.67
C GLY A 371 -3.02 19.06 -2.58
N ILE A 372 -3.18 17.74 -2.56
CA ILE A 372 -2.10 16.74 -2.57
C ILE A 372 -2.08 16.04 -3.94
N SER A 373 -0.90 15.86 -4.54
CA SER A 373 -0.69 15.04 -5.75
C SER A 373 -0.08 13.68 -5.39
N HIS A 374 0.56 12.99 -6.33
CA HIS A 374 1.18 11.66 -6.13
C HIS A 374 2.42 11.71 -5.22
N GLN A 375 2.23 12.00 -3.94
CA GLN A 375 3.28 12.34 -2.99
C GLN A 375 3.18 11.48 -1.72
N ASP A 376 4.17 10.61 -1.51
CA ASP A 376 4.14 9.61 -0.43
C ASP A 376 3.98 10.28 0.95
N TYR A 377 4.88 11.20 1.30
CA TYR A 377 4.90 11.80 2.63
C TYR A 377 3.68 12.70 2.92
N PRO A 378 3.28 13.65 2.05
CA PRO A 378 2.06 14.42 2.23
C PRO A 378 0.81 13.55 2.43
N ALA A 379 0.63 12.49 1.62
CA ALA A 379 -0.50 11.58 1.76
C ALA A 379 -0.51 10.88 3.13
N MET A 380 0.64 10.38 3.60
CA MET A 380 0.75 9.76 4.94
C MET A 380 0.56 10.77 6.06
N ALA A 381 1.05 12.00 5.89
CA ALA A 381 0.99 13.06 6.88
C ALA A 381 -0.38 13.78 6.94
N TYR A 382 -1.29 13.49 6.02
CA TYR A 382 -2.64 14.03 6.04
C TYR A 382 -3.40 13.57 7.28
N TYR A 383 -4.17 14.46 7.91
CA TYR A 383 -4.78 14.21 9.23
C TYR A 383 -5.58 12.90 9.28
N PHE A 384 -6.43 12.64 8.29
CA PHE A 384 -7.23 11.41 8.26
C PHE A 384 -6.40 10.17 7.99
N SER A 385 -5.34 10.26 7.16
CA SER A 385 -4.37 9.17 7.03
C SER A 385 -3.67 8.88 8.36
N LEU A 386 -3.24 9.90 9.10
CA LEU A 386 -2.65 9.73 10.43
C LEU A 386 -3.60 9.02 11.39
N LYS A 387 -4.89 9.37 11.35
CA LYS A 387 -5.93 8.70 12.14
C LYS A 387 -6.00 7.21 11.81
N HIS A 388 -6.11 6.85 10.53
CA HIS A 388 -6.23 5.45 10.13
C HIS A 388 -4.95 4.62 10.29
N ILE A 389 -3.78 5.27 10.17
CA ILE A 389 -2.48 4.62 10.30
C ILE A 389 -2.08 4.44 11.76
N PHE A 390 -2.29 5.44 12.62
CA PHE A 390 -1.70 5.48 13.96
C PHE A 390 -2.71 5.48 15.10
N SER A 391 -3.95 5.90 14.89
CA SER A 391 -4.95 6.02 15.96
C SER A 391 -5.81 4.77 16.13
N SER A 392 -6.20 4.53 17.38
CA SER A 392 -7.20 3.51 17.76
C SER A 392 -8.61 4.07 17.91
N THR A 393 -8.78 5.39 17.73
CA THR A 393 -10.05 6.13 17.91
C THR A 393 -10.85 6.25 16.63
#